data_AF-A0A7C3H3G6-F1
#
_entry.id   AF-A0A7C3H3G6-F1
#
_cell.length_a   1.000
_cell.length_b   1.000
_cell.length_c   1.000
_cell.angle_alpha   90.00
_cell.angle_beta   90.00
_cell.angle_gamma   90.00
#
_symmetry.space_group_name_H-M   'P 1'
#
loop_
_entity.id
_entity.type
_entity.pdbx_description
1 polymer ?
#
loop_
_entity_poly.entity_id
_entity_poly.type
_entity_poly.pdbx_seq_one_letter_code
_entity_poly.pdbx_strand_id
1 'polypeptide(L)'
;MSLQTVTLHLPEKLYEQIRRSALSKNRSVEDELVGTVEAVWMDDDTAVLPDDLAEEITQLALLDDEHLWRAARMKVAPEKTERVQTLIAKQRAEGLIETEEEEVRQLQHFAHRVMLIRAEAAVQLKRKV
;
A
#
# COMPACT_ATOMS: atom_id res chain seq x y z
N MET A 1 -28.45 -7.41 5.22
CA MET A 1 -27.32 -7.23 6.16
C MET A 1 -27.85 -7.33 7.57
N SER A 2 -27.43 -8.34 8.33
CA SER A 2 -27.78 -8.45 9.76
C SER A 2 -26.80 -7.63 10.58
N LEU A 3 -27.26 -6.55 11.18
CA LEU A 3 -26.45 -5.75 12.11
C LEU A 3 -26.47 -6.44 13.49
N GLN A 4 -25.29 -6.74 14.03
CA GLN A 4 -25.12 -7.24 15.38
C GLN A 4 -24.56 -6.11 16.25
N THR A 5 -25.27 -5.76 17.32
CA THR A 5 -24.81 -4.75 18.28
C THR A 5 -23.90 -5.41 19.31
N VAL A 6 -22.71 -4.84 19.49
CA VAL A 6 -21.72 -5.29 20.49
C VAL A 6 -21.39 -4.12 21.41
N THR A 7 -21.44 -4.33 22.72
CA THR A 7 -20.96 -3.35 23.71
C THR A 7 -19.50 -3.61 24.04
N LEU A 8 -18.64 -2.62 23.81
CA LEU A 8 -17.19 -2.71 23.99
C LEU A 8 -16.74 -1.82 25.14
N HIS A 9 -15.82 -2.32 25.96
CA HIS A 9 -15.12 -1.52 26.97
C HIS A 9 -13.76 -1.12 26.41
N LEU A 10 -13.63 0.13 25.98
CA LEU A 10 -12.41 0.66 25.39
C LEU A 10 -11.56 1.37 26.45
N PRO A 11 -10.23 1.16 26.47
CA PRO A 11 -9.33 2.01 27.24
C PRO A 11 -9.50 3.48 26.82
N GLU A 12 -9.48 4.39 27.79
CA GLU A 12 -9.78 5.82 27.55
C GLU A 12 -8.90 6.45 26.46
N LYS A 13 -7.61 6.06 26.40
CA LYS A 13 -6.68 6.50 25.36
C LYS A 13 -7.12 6.09 23.95
N LEU A 14 -7.65 4.88 23.81
CA LEU A 14 -8.10 4.33 22.53
C LEU A 14 -9.39 5.01 22.08
N TYR A 15 -10.33 5.19 23.00
CA TYR A 15 -11.57 5.93 22.73
C TYR A 15 -11.28 7.35 22.24
N GLU A 16 -10.38 8.07 22.90
CA GLU A 16 -10.00 9.44 22.49
C GLU A 16 -9.32 9.48 21.10
N GLN A 17 -8.54 8.46 20.74
CA GLN A 17 -7.93 8.36 19.41
C GLN A 17 -8.98 8.17 18.32
N ILE A 18 -9.94 7.26 18.53
CA ILE A 18 -11.04 7.00 17.59
C ILE A 18 -11.93 8.26 17.49
N ARG A 19 -12.23 8.90 18.62
CA ARG A 19 -13.02 10.14 18.66
C ARG A 19 -12.38 11.26 17.85
N ARG A 20 -11.07 11.45 17.95
CA ARG A 20 -10.35 12.45 17.13
C ARG A 20 -10.41 12.12 15.65
N SER A 21 -10.24 10.84 15.30
CA SER A 21 -10.31 10.38 13.90
C SER A 21 -11.71 10.62 13.33
N ALA A 22 -12.75 10.23 14.06
CA ALA A 22 -14.15 10.43 13.72
C ALA A 22 -14.48 11.92 13.52
N LEU A 23 -13.99 12.79 14.41
CA LEU A 23 -14.18 14.24 14.29
C LEU A 23 -13.52 14.81 13.04
N SER A 24 -12.31 14.35 12.70
CA SER A 24 -11.59 14.80 11.51
C SER A 24 -12.27 14.36 10.20
N LYS A 25 -12.94 13.21 10.22
CA LYS A 25 -13.65 12.63 9.07
C LYS A 25 -15.14 12.98 9.03
N ASN A 26 -15.62 13.76 10.01
CA ASN A 26 -17.02 14.14 10.17
C ASN A 26 -17.97 12.92 10.21
N ARG A 27 -17.55 11.86 10.90
CA ARG A 27 -18.27 10.59 11.07
C ARG A 27 -18.57 10.33 12.54
N SER A 28 -19.48 9.40 12.82
CA SER A 28 -19.70 8.94 14.19
C SER A 28 -18.52 8.10 14.68
N VAL A 29 -18.36 8.01 16.00
CA VAL A 29 -17.32 7.15 16.62
C VAL A 29 -17.56 5.68 16.27
N GLU A 30 -18.83 5.27 16.15
CA GLU A 30 -19.21 3.92 15.73
C GLU A 30 -18.80 3.64 14.29
N ASP A 31 -19.13 4.53 13.35
CA ASP A 31 -18.77 4.37 11.94
C ASP A 31 -17.26 4.36 11.71
N GLU A 32 -16.52 5.17 12.47
CA GLU A 32 -15.05 5.19 12.41
C GLU A 32 -14.44 3.92 13.01
N LEU A 33 -15.02 3.40 14.10
CA LEU A 33 -14.57 2.14 14.70
C LEU A 33 -14.85 0.96 13.75
N VAL A 34 -16.07 0.87 13.20
CA VAL A 34 -16.43 -0.15 12.20
C VAL A 34 -15.51 -0.02 10.99
N GLY A 35 -15.32 1.18 10.44
CA GLY A 35 -14.44 1.39 9.29
C GLY A 35 -12.97 1.06 9.57
N THR A 36 -12.48 1.28 10.80
CA THR A 36 -11.11 0.89 11.19
C THR A 36 -10.98 -0.62 11.34
N VAL A 37 -11.98 -1.27 11.92
CA VAL A 37 -12.02 -2.72 12.11
C VAL A 37 -12.20 -3.45 10.77
N GLU A 38 -13.06 -2.93 9.90
CA GLU A 38 -13.21 -3.36 8.51
C GLU A 38 -11.92 -3.13 7.74
N ALA A 39 -11.24 -1.98 7.89
CA ALA A 39 -9.93 -1.80 7.29
C ALA A 39 -8.95 -2.86 7.79
N VAL A 40 -8.82 -3.09 9.10
CA VAL A 40 -7.87 -4.10 9.62
C VAL A 40 -8.19 -5.54 9.19
N TRP A 41 -9.46 -5.88 8.91
CA TRP A 41 -9.87 -7.24 8.53
C TRP A 41 -10.16 -7.46 7.04
N MET A 42 -10.46 -6.41 6.29
CA MET A 42 -10.73 -6.43 4.84
C MET A 42 -9.56 -5.91 4.03
N ASP A 43 -8.64 -5.16 4.64
CA ASP A 43 -7.28 -5.08 4.15
C ASP A 43 -6.71 -6.49 4.36
N ASP A 44 -6.48 -7.21 3.27
CA ASP A 44 -5.71 -8.47 3.21
C ASP A 44 -4.22 -8.21 3.57
N ASP A 45 -4.01 -7.22 4.43
CA ASP A 45 -2.78 -6.51 4.73
C ASP A 45 -2.46 -6.80 6.19
N THR A 46 -2.24 -8.09 6.45
CA THR A 46 -0.91 -8.40 6.95
C THR A 46 0.08 -7.80 5.95
N ALA A 47 0.45 -6.53 6.14
CA ALA A 47 1.55 -5.85 5.46
C ALA A 47 2.91 -6.47 5.87
N VAL A 48 2.94 -7.79 5.97
CA VAL A 48 4.12 -8.59 5.72
C VAL A 48 4.35 -8.38 4.23
N LEU A 49 5.39 -7.62 3.92
CA LEU A 49 5.96 -7.62 2.58
C LEU A 49 5.92 -9.06 2.06
N PRO A 50 5.36 -9.32 0.86
CA PRO A 50 5.42 -10.64 0.26
C PRO A 50 6.81 -11.23 0.48
N ASP A 51 6.91 -12.48 0.95
CA ASP A 51 8.18 -13.02 1.46
C ASP A 51 9.33 -12.85 0.45
N ASP A 52 9.01 -12.89 -0.86
CA ASP A 52 9.94 -12.62 -1.95
C ASP A 52 10.48 -11.18 -1.96
N LEU A 53 9.65 -10.19 -1.64
CA LEU A 53 10.04 -8.78 -1.54
C LEU A 53 10.77 -8.47 -0.23
N ALA A 54 10.38 -9.10 0.88
CA ALA A 54 11.11 -8.98 2.14
C ALA A 54 12.55 -9.51 1.99
N GLU A 55 12.69 -10.67 1.36
CA GLU A 55 14.00 -11.25 1.05
C GLU A 55 14.80 -10.34 0.11
N GLU A 56 14.21 -9.87 -0.99
CA GLU A 56 14.86 -8.96 -1.94
C GLU A 56 15.39 -7.69 -1.25
N ILE A 57 14.62 -7.10 -0.32
CA ILE A 57 15.03 -5.93 0.47
C ILE A 57 16.20 -6.25 1.39
N THR A 58 16.19 -7.40 2.06
CA THR A 58 17.32 -7.79 2.94
C THR A 58 18.60 -8.04 2.13
N GLN A 59 18.48 -8.59 0.92
CA GLN A 59 19.61 -8.83 0.03
C GLN A 59 20.24 -7.52 -0.50
N LEU A 60 19.46 -6.44 -0.65
CA LEU A 60 19.99 -5.13 -1.06
C LEU A 60 21.12 -4.65 -0.12
N ALA A 61 21.04 -4.93 1.17
CA ALA A 61 22.08 -4.54 2.13
C ALA A 61 23.45 -5.20 1.86
N LEU A 62 23.45 -6.34 1.17
CA LEU A 62 24.65 -7.13 0.84
C LEU A 62 25.29 -6.71 -0.48
N LEU A 63 24.63 -5.87 -1.27
CA LEU A 63 25.13 -5.41 -2.57
C LEU A 63 26.28 -4.41 -2.43
N ASP A 64 27.12 -4.38 -3.47
CA ASP A 64 28.12 -3.32 -3.65
C ASP A 64 27.47 -2.02 -4.16
N ASP A 65 28.26 -0.94 -4.15
CA ASP A 65 27.77 0.39 -4.50
C ASP A 65 27.30 0.48 -5.97
N GLU A 66 27.89 -0.26 -6.90
CA GLU A 66 27.48 -0.25 -8.31
C GLU A 66 26.08 -0.85 -8.47
N HIS A 67 25.86 -2.01 -7.85
CA HIS A 67 24.57 -2.70 -7.86
C HIS A 67 23.50 -1.90 -7.10
N LEU A 68 23.85 -1.27 -5.98
CA LEU A 68 22.96 -0.36 -5.26
C LEU A 68 22.58 0.87 -6.11
N TRP A 69 23.52 1.47 -6.83
CA TRP A 69 23.23 2.58 -7.74
C TRP A 69 22.33 2.16 -8.89
N ARG A 70 22.48 0.93 -9.41
CA ARG A 70 21.58 0.37 -10.43
C ARG A 70 20.17 0.19 -9.86
N ALA A 71 20.05 -0.38 -8.66
CA ALA A 71 18.77 -0.57 -7.97
C ALA A 71 18.07 0.76 -7.66
N ALA A 72 18.79 1.76 -7.13
CA ALA A 72 18.24 3.09 -6.83
C ALA A 72 17.71 3.83 -8.07
N ARG A 73 18.30 3.55 -9.25
CA ARG A 73 17.93 4.14 -10.55
C ARG A 73 16.95 3.31 -11.36
N MET A 74 16.43 2.20 -10.81
CA MET A 74 15.39 1.42 -11.46
C MET A 74 14.20 2.31 -11.83
N LYS A 75 13.54 1.98 -12.95
CA LYS A 75 12.33 2.67 -13.40
C LYS A 75 11.29 1.63 -13.79
N VAL A 76 10.04 1.99 -13.60
CA VAL A 76 8.92 1.23 -14.17
C VAL A 76 9.07 1.27 -15.69
N ALA A 77 8.89 0.12 -16.33
CA ALA A 77 8.97 -0.01 -17.78
C ALA A 77 7.99 0.96 -18.48
N PRO A 78 8.40 1.65 -19.56
CA PRO A 78 7.55 2.62 -20.27
C PRO A 78 6.20 2.03 -20.68
N GLU A 79 6.20 0.78 -21.15
CA GLU A 79 5.03 0.04 -21.62
C GLU A 79 3.99 -0.13 -20.50
N LYS A 80 4.46 -0.39 -19.27
CA LYS A 80 3.58 -0.49 -18.08
C LYS A 80 2.98 0.85 -17.70
N THR A 81 3.75 1.94 -17.88
CA THR A 81 3.26 3.30 -17.61
C THR A 81 2.21 3.72 -18.62
N GLU A 82 2.43 3.44 -19.91
CA GLU A 82 1.44 3.65 -20.98
C GLU A 82 0.18 2.82 -20.77
N ARG A 83 0.33 1.58 -20.28
CA ARG A 83 -0.81 0.72 -19.97
C ARG A 83 -1.67 1.29 -18.85
N VAL A 84 -1.07 1.77 -17.76
CA VAL A 84 -1.79 2.46 -16.68
C VAL A 84 -2.55 3.68 -17.22
N GLN A 85 -1.92 4.51 -18.06
CA GLN A 85 -2.59 5.68 -18.65
C GLN A 85 -3.79 5.29 -19.52
N THR A 86 -3.65 4.21 -20.30
CA THR A 86 -4.74 3.66 -21.11
C THR A 86 -5.91 3.21 -20.25
N LEU A 87 -5.64 2.49 -19.16
CA LEU A 87 -6.66 2.01 -18.22
C LEU A 87 -7.36 3.17 -17.49
N ILE A 88 -6.62 4.22 -17.10
CA ILE A 88 -7.20 5.43 -16.51
C ILE A 88 -8.14 6.13 -17.50
N ALA A 89 -7.74 6.25 -18.77
CA ALA A 89 -8.58 6.86 -19.80
C ALA A 89 -9.86 6.05 -20.03
N LYS A 90 -9.75 4.72 -20.08
CA LYS A 90 -10.87 3.80 -20.23
C LYS A 90 -11.84 3.86 -19.04
N GLN A 91 -11.32 3.80 -17.81
CA GLN A 91 -12.12 3.88 -16.59
C GLN A 91 -13.01 5.13 -16.57
N ARG A 92 -12.51 6.26 -17.06
CA ARG A 92 -13.26 7.53 -17.14
C ARG A 92 -14.33 7.54 -18.23
N ALA A 93 -14.11 6.79 -19.32
CA ALA A 93 -15.02 6.78 -20.46
C ALA A 93 -16.17 5.79 -20.28
N GLU A 94 -15.84 4.55 -19.87
CA GLU A 94 -16.78 3.42 -19.90
C GLU A 94 -16.72 2.53 -18.65
N GLY A 95 -15.81 2.80 -17.72
CA GLY A 95 -15.51 1.91 -16.59
C GLY A 95 -14.51 0.81 -16.95
N LEU A 96 -14.14 0.00 -15.96
CA LEU A 96 -13.25 -1.15 -16.15
C LEU A 96 -14.03 -2.44 -15.97
N ILE A 97 -13.63 -3.48 -16.70
CA ILE A 97 -14.10 -4.85 -16.43
C ILE A 97 -13.20 -5.52 -15.38
N GLU A 98 -13.67 -6.59 -14.76
CA GLU A 98 -12.97 -7.30 -13.68
C GLU A 98 -11.51 -7.67 -14.03
N THR A 99 -11.25 -8.10 -15.26
CA THR A 99 -9.89 -8.43 -15.72
C THR A 99 -8.97 -7.21 -15.81
N GLU A 100 -9.53 -6.04 -16.10
CA GLU A 100 -8.79 -4.78 -16.17
C GLU A 100 -8.57 -4.19 -14.79
N GLU A 101 -9.50 -4.36 -13.87
CA GLU A 101 -9.30 -4.01 -12.45
C GLU A 101 -8.18 -4.85 -11.82
N GLU A 102 -8.15 -6.15 -12.13
CA GLU A 102 -7.04 -7.02 -11.74
C GLU A 102 -5.71 -6.56 -12.36
N GLU A 103 -5.72 -6.18 -13.64
CA GLU A 103 -4.53 -5.64 -14.29
C GLU A 103 -4.05 -4.34 -13.62
N VAL A 104 -4.96 -3.44 -13.23
CA VAL A 104 -4.61 -2.23 -12.46
C VAL A 104 -3.97 -2.59 -11.13
N ARG A 105 -4.51 -3.56 -10.38
CA ARG A 105 -3.91 -4.02 -9.12
C ARG A 105 -2.49 -4.54 -9.35
N GLN A 106 -2.28 -5.40 -10.35
CA GLN A 106 -0.95 -5.93 -10.67
C GLN A 106 0.05 -4.84 -11.08
N LEU A 107 -0.39 -3.83 -11.84
CA LEU A 107 0.44 -2.69 -12.22
C LEU A 107 0.82 -1.83 -11.00
N GLN A 108 -0.11 -1.63 -10.06
CA GLN A 108 0.14 -0.93 -8.80
C GLN A 108 1.13 -1.69 -7.92
N HIS A 109 0.94 -3.00 -7.72
CA HIS A 109 1.88 -3.84 -6.97
C HIS A 109 3.29 -3.77 -7.56
N PHE A 110 3.41 -3.86 -8.89
CA PHE A 110 4.69 -3.74 -9.57
C PHE A 110 5.35 -2.37 -9.34
N ALA A 111 4.58 -1.28 -9.45
CA ALA A 111 5.09 0.08 -9.24
C ALA A 111 5.55 0.28 -7.78
N HIS A 112 4.79 -0.23 -6.81
CA HIS A 112 5.15 -0.18 -5.39
C HIS A 112 6.45 -0.95 -5.11
N ARG A 113 6.59 -2.17 -5.64
CA ARG A 113 7.82 -2.97 -5.54
C ARG A 113 9.05 -2.21 -6.06
N VAL A 114 8.95 -1.62 -7.25
CA VAL A 114 10.04 -0.81 -7.84
C VAL A 114 10.35 0.40 -6.96
N MET A 115 9.35 1.10 -6.43
CA MET A 115 9.56 2.26 -5.56
C MET A 115 10.29 1.86 -4.26
N LEU A 116 9.91 0.74 -3.67
CA LEU A 116 10.48 0.27 -2.41
C LEU A 116 11.95 -0.16 -2.57
N ILE A 117 12.26 -0.93 -3.62
CA ILE A 117 13.64 -1.33 -3.94
C ILE A 117 14.52 -0.10 -4.14
N ARG A 118 14.03 0.92 -4.86
CA ARG A 118 14.78 2.16 -5.09
C ARG A 118 15.03 2.93 -3.79
N ALA A 119 14.00 3.03 -2.95
CA ALA A 119 14.09 3.73 -1.68
C ALA A 119 15.10 3.06 -0.76
N GLU A 120 15.02 1.73 -0.60
CA GLU A 120 15.96 0.99 0.23
C GLU A 120 17.39 1.07 -0.31
N ALA A 121 17.58 0.91 -1.62
CA ALA A 121 18.90 1.04 -2.23
C ALA A 121 19.53 2.42 -1.99
N ALA A 122 18.72 3.50 -2.06
CA ALA A 122 19.17 4.85 -1.75
C ALA A 122 19.52 5.02 -0.26
N VAL A 123 18.76 4.41 0.65
CA VAL A 123 19.07 4.37 2.09
C VAL A 123 20.40 3.65 2.34
N GLN A 124 20.62 2.51 1.69
CA GLN A 124 21.86 1.73 1.84
C GLN A 124 23.09 2.49 1.31
N LEU A 125 22.97 3.15 0.15
CA LEU A 125 24.02 4.05 -0.35
C LEU A 125 24.34 5.16 0.65
N LYS A 126 23.31 5.80 1.23
CA LYS A 126 23.51 6.84 2.23
C LYS A 126 24.20 6.34 3.50
N ARG A 127 24.05 5.06 3.86
CA ARG A 127 24.73 4.47 5.04
C ARG A 127 26.20 4.15 4.79
N LYS A 128 26.59 3.94 3.52
CA LYS A 128 27.97 3.58 3.12
C LYS A 128 28.86 4.81 2.84
N VAL A 129 28.25 5.96 2.56
CA VAL A 129 28.92 7.27 2.34
C VAL A 129 29.02 8.05 3.64
#